data_AF-A0A3G1J076-F1
#
_entry.id   AF-A0A3G1J076-F1
#
_cell.length_a   1.000
_cell.length_b   1.000
_cell.length_c   1.000
_cell.angle_alpha   90.00
_cell.angle_beta   90.00
_cell.angle_gamma   90.00
#
_symmetry.space_group_name_H-M   'P 1'
#
loop_
_entity.id
_entity.type
_entity.pdbx_description
1 polymer ?
#
loop_
_entity_poly.entity_id
_entity_poly.type
_entity_poly.pdbx_seq_one_letter_code
_entity_poly.pdbx_strand_id
1 'polypeptide(L)'
;MPVGLDVETATRRADDSLIEYALSPAEQAAVSGLSAEQRTAAFFTYWTRKEAVMKATGKGLKIPLQSITFSGHDERARLVSSGDAALDPARTRLVDLKASDGYRAAVALLTDQEITVSETFVTL
;
A
#
# COMPACT_ATOMS: atom_id res chain seq x y z
N MET A 1 6.88 -12.32 -13.99
CA MET A 1 5.80 -11.56 -13.30
C MET A 1 6.41 -10.30 -12.71
N PRO A 2 5.89 -9.10 -13.06
CA PRO A 2 6.36 -7.86 -12.45
C PRO A 2 6.12 -7.86 -10.93
N VAL A 3 7.11 -7.38 -10.19
CA VAL A 3 7.09 -7.31 -8.72
C VAL A 3 7.53 -5.92 -8.28
N GLY A 4 6.92 -5.41 -7.22
CA GLY A 4 7.30 -4.17 -6.57
C GLY A 4 7.25 -4.33 -5.06
N LEU A 5 8.20 -3.70 -4.38
CA LEU A 5 8.32 -3.73 -2.93
C LEU A 5 8.59 -2.32 -2.43
N ASP A 6 7.97 -1.98 -1.31
CA ASP A 6 8.19 -0.72 -0.63
C ASP A 6 8.27 -0.89 0.89
N VAL A 7 9.10 -0.05 1.52
CA VAL A 7 9.33 0.01 2.96
C VAL A 7 9.43 1.48 3.36
N GLU A 8 8.69 1.86 4.39
CA GLU A 8 8.62 3.25 4.85
C GLU A 8 8.66 3.34 6.36
N THR A 9 9.29 4.41 6.86
CA THR A 9 9.24 4.74 8.29
C THR A 9 7.92 5.43 8.63
N ALA A 10 7.20 4.85 9.57
CA ALA A 10 5.96 5.36 10.15
C ALA A 10 6.20 6.09 11.49
N THR A 11 7.44 6.44 11.82
CA THR A 11 7.77 7.22 13.04
C THR A 11 7.63 8.73 12.84
N ARG A 12 7.61 9.20 11.60
CA ARG A 12 7.35 10.60 11.27
C ARG A 12 5.86 10.83 11.08
N ARG A 13 5.37 12.01 11.47
CA ARG A 13 3.99 12.42 11.20
C ARG A 13 3.74 12.45 9.68
N ALA A 14 2.61 11.91 9.26
CA ALA A 14 2.13 12.07 7.89
C ALA A 14 1.64 13.50 7.68
N ASP A 15 2.13 14.16 6.62
CA ASP A 15 1.66 15.49 6.22
C ASP A 15 0.23 15.37 5.67
N ASP A 16 -0.70 16.20 6.15
CA ASP A 16 -2.11 16.12 5.76
C ASP A 16 -2.29 16.35 4.24
N SER A 17 -1.44 17.18 3.61
CA SER A 17 -1.45 17.37 2.15
C SER A 17 -1.01 16.12 1.39
N LEU A 18 -0.11 15.33 1.97
CA LEU A 18 0.34 14.07 1.39
C LEU A 18 -0.72 12.97 1.55
N ILE A 19 -1.42 12.96 2.68
CA ILE A 19 -2.58 12.08 2.89
C ILE A 19 -3.64 12.37 1.83
N GLU A 20 -4.01 13.64 1.67
CA GLU A 20 -4.99 14.06 0.66
C GLU A 20 -4.53 13.70 -0.75
N TYR A 21 -3.26 13.92 -1.10
CA TYR A 21 -2.71 13.58 -2.41
C TYR A 21 -2.72 12.08 -2.71
N ALA A 22 -2.41 11.25 -1.71
CA ALA A 22 -2.19 9.82 -1.93
C ALA A 22 -3.47 8.98 -1.82
N LEU A 23 -4.30 9.25 -0.81
CA LEU A 23 -5.41 8.35 -0.44
C LEU A 23 -6.64 8.58 -1.32
N SER A 24 -7.31 7.50 -1.70
CA SER A 24 -8.63 7.59 -2.35
C SER A 24 -9.67 8.14 -1.37
N PRO A 25 -10.83 8.65 -1.84
CA PRO A 25 -11.87 9.16 -0.94
C PRO A 25 -12.32 8.15 0.12
N ALA A 26 -12.38 6.86 -0.23
CA ALA A 26 -12.72 5.79 0.71
C ALA A 26 -11.63 5.59 1.78
N GLU A 27 -10.36 5.65 1.38
CA GLU A 27 -9.22 5.52 2.30
C GLU A 27 -9.10 6.75 3.22
N GLN A 28 -9.37 7.96 2.70
CA GLN A 28 -9.44 9.19 3.49
C GLN A 28 -10.54 9.11 4.56
N ALA A 29 -11.73 8.65 4.18
CA ALA A 29 -12.83 8.46 5.13
C ALA A 29 -12.44 7.47 6.23
N ALA A 30 -11.76 6.37 5.88
CA ALA A 30 -11.31 5.35 6.83
C ALA A 30 -10.31 5.89 7.87
N VAL A 31 -9.49 6.89 7.51
CA VAL A 31 -8.49 7.46 8.44
C VAL A 31 -8.93 8.74 9.17
N SER A 32 -10.05 9.34 8.75
CA SER A 32 -10.51 10.65 9.25
C SER A 32 -10.82 10.69 10.75
N GLY A 33 -11.30 9.58 11.32
CA GLY A 33 -11.68 9.47 12.75
C GLY A 33 -10.57 8.98 13.68
N LEU A 34 -9.37 8.72 13.17
CA LEU A 34 -8.28 8.12 13.93
C LEU A 34 -7.49 9.16 14.74
N SER A 35 -6.81 8.72 15.81
CA SER A 35 -5.79 9.54 16.49
C SER A 35 -4.67 9.92 15.51
N ALA A 36 -3.86 10.93 15.85
CA ALA A 36 -2.75 11.34 14.98
C ALA A 36 -1.74 10.21 14.74
N GLU A 37 -1.45 9.39 15.76
CA GLU A 37 -0.56 8.24 15.65
C GLU A 37 -1.19 7.13 14.79
N GLN A 38 -2.46 6.82 15.03
CA GLN A 38 -3.19 5.81 14.26
C GLN A 38 -3.35 6.22 12.80
N ARG A 39 -3.67 7.48 12.53
CA ARG A 39 -3.75 8.05 11.18
C ARG A 39 -2.41 7.97 10.45
N THR A 40 -1.32 8.29 11.14
CA THR A 40 0.04 8.18 10.57
C THR A 40 0.37 6.73 10.22
N ALA A 41 0.13 5.79 11.13
CA ALA A 41 0.36 4.37 10.88
C ALA A 41 -0.49 3.83 9.72
N ALA A 42 -1.77 4.20 9.66
CA ALA A 42 -2.69 3.84 8.60
C ALA A 42 -2.26 4.41 7.24
N PHE A 43 -1.87 5.69 7.21
CA PHE A 43 -1.36 6.33 6.01
C PHE A 43 -0.15 5.57 5.45
N PHE A 44 0.84 5.24 6.27
CA PHE A 44 2.03 4.52 5.80
C PHE A 44 1.73 3.09 5.34
N THR A 45 0.70 2.44 5.89
CA THR A 45 0.19 1.18 5.33
C THR A 45 -0.34 1.39 3.90
N TYR A 46 -1.23 2.36 3.68
CA TYR A 46 -1.72 2.64 2.32
C TYR A 46 -0.62 3.10 1.38
N TRP A 47 0.30 3.93 1.86
CA TRP A 47 1.40 4.48 1.08
C TRP A 47 2.32 3.38 0.56
N THR A 48 2.77 2.48 1.44
CA THR A 48 3.61 1.33 1.03
C THR A 48 2.89 0.40 0.06
N ARG A 49 1.59 0.17 0.25
CA ARG A 49 0.75 -0.58 -0.72
C ARG A 49 0.73 0.11 -2.10
N LYS A 50 0.52 1.43 -2.13
CA LYS A 50 0.53 2.23 -3.37
C LYS A 50 1.90 2.18 -4.05
N GLU A 51 2.98 2.47 -3.34
CA GLU A 51 4.33 2.43 -3.90
C GLU A 51 4.71 1.03 -4.40
N ALA A 52 4.36 -0.03 -3.67
CA ALA A 52 4.60 -1.40 -4.12
C ALA A 52 3.91 -1.71 -5.45
N VAL A 53 2.61 -1.38 -5.61
CA VAL A 53 1.93 -1.59 -6.90
C VAL A 53 2.50 -0.69 -8.00
N MET A 54 2.85 0.55 -7.68
CA MET A 54 3.42 1.47 -8.67
C MET A 54 4.77 0.98 -9.18
N LYS A 55 5.64 0.47 -8.30
CA LYS A 55 6.89 -0.18 -8.68
C LYS A 55 6.66 -1.44 -9.52
N ALA A 56 5.67 -2.26 -9.16
CA ALA A 56 5.31 -3.45 -9.94
C ALA A 56 4.84 -3.10 -11.36
N THR A 57 4.16 -1.97 -11.55
CA THR A 57 3.72 -1.53 -12.90
C THR A 57 4.85 -1.00 -13.77
N GLY A 58 5.96 -0.54 -13.17
CA GLY A 58 7.03 0.18 -13.89
C GLY A 58 6.62 1.55 -14.46
N LYS A 59 5.41 2.05 -14.14
CA LYS A 59 4.88 3.30 -14.71
C LYS A 59 5.29 4.56 -13.92
N GLY A 60 5.87 4.43 -12.72
CA GLY A 60 6.08 5.56 -11.80
C GLY A 60 4.75 6.23 -11.44
N LEU A 61 4.75 7.50 -10.99
CA LEU A 61 3.52 8.22 -10.55
C LEU A 61 2.57 8.64 -11.69
N LYS A 62 2.56 7.92 -12.82
CA LYS A 62 1.66 8.20 -13.96
C LYS A 62 0.21 7.76 -13.72
N ILE A 63 -0.02 6.85 -12.77
CA ILE A 63 -1.36 6.49 -12.32
C ILE A 63 -1.69 7.41 -11.13
N PRO A 64 -2.78 8.20 -11.16
CA PRO A 64 -3.16 9.04 -10.03
C PRO A 64 -3.41 8.18 -8.78
N LEU A 65 -2.71 8.46 -7.68
CA LEU A 65 -2.77 7.64 -6.47
C LEU A 65 -4.18 7.56 -5.86
N GLN A 66 -4.95 8.63 -5.92
CA GLN A 66 -6.35 8.67 -5.46
C GLN A 66 -7.29 7.79 -6.30
N SER A 67 -6.90 7.42 -7.52
CA SER A 67 -7.69 6.53 -8.38
C SER A 67 -7.54 5.04 -8.01
N ILE A 68 -6.59 4.72 -7.12
CA ILE A 68 -6.32 3.37 -6.64
C ILE A 68 -6.91 3.25 -5.24
N THR A 69 -7.82 2.31 -5.04
CA THR A 69 -8.41 2.02 -3.72
C THR A 69 -8.02 0.62 -3.28
N PHE A 70 -7.44 0.52 -2.09
CA PHE A 70 -7.18 -0.73 -1.41
C PHE A 70 -8.24 -1.06 -0.36
N SER A 71 -8.20 -2.29 0.14
CA SER A 71 -8.89 -2.67 1.37
C SER A 71 -8.43 -1.86 2.57
N GLY A 72 -9.20 -1.93 3.67
CA GLY A 72 -8.86 -1.25 4.92
C GLY A 72 -7.41 -1.44 5.35
N HIS A 73 -6.83 -0.43 6.02
CA HIS A 73 -5.44 -0.48 6.51
C HIS A 73 -5.19 -1.62 7.51
N ASP A 74 -6.25 -2.14 8.12
CA ASP A 74 -6.32 -3.20 9.13
C ASP A 74 -6.93 -4.48 8.56
N GLU A 75 -7.29 -4.49 7.27
CA GLU A 75 -7.73 -5.66 6.55
C GLU A 75 -6.56 -6.30 5.78
N ARG A 76 -6.75 -7.57 5.39
CA ARG A 76 -5.86 -8.23 4.42
C ARG A 76 -5.76 -7.38 3.15
N ALA A 77 -4.54 -6.99 2.81
CA ALA A 77 -4.24 -6.16 1.65
C ALA A 77 -4.79 -6.76 0.35
N ARG A 78 -5.63 -6.00 -0.35
CA ARG A 78 -6.09 -6.29 -1.72
C ARG A 78 -6.39 -5.01 -2.45
N LEU A 79 -6.18 -5.01 -3.77
CA LEU A 79 -6.70 -3.97 -4.65
C LEU A 79 -8.22 -4.12 -4.75
N VAL A 80 -8.97 -3.07 -4.42
CA VAL A 80 -10.43 -3.03 -4.53
C VAL A 80 -10.85 -2.48 -5.89
N SER A 81 -10.24 -1.37 -6.32
CA SER A 81 -10.49 -0.76 -7.62
C SER A 81 -9.33 0.12 -8.07
N SER A 82 -9.24 0.34 -9.39
CA SER A 82 -8.30 1.28 -9.99
C SER A 82 -8.94 2.04 -11.16
N GLY A 83 -8.50 3.27 -11.40
CA GLY A 83 -8.80 4.03 -12.61
C GLY A 83 -7.89 3.69 -13.81
N ASP A 84 -6.87 2.84 -13.66
CA ASP A 84 -5.94 2.45 -14.73
C ASP A 84 -5.99 0.94 -14.99
N ALA A 85 -6.09 0.56 -16.26
CA ALA A 85 -6.23 -0.84 -16.68
C ALA A 85 -5.01 -1.74 -16.39
N ALA A 86 -3.86 -1.17 -16.05
CA ALA A 86 -2.70 -1.94 -15.58
C ALA A 86 -2.88 -2.49 -14.16
N LEU A 87 -3.85 -1.98 -13.40
CA LEU A 87 -4.16 -2.38 -12.03
C LEU A 87 -5.57 -3.00 -11.99
N ASP A 88 -5.66 -4.23 -12.50
CA ASP A 88 -6.86 -5.05 -12.40
C ASP A 88 -6.86 -5.83 -11.07
N PRO A 89 -7.92 -5.73 -10.24
CA PRO A 89 -8.05 -6.53 -9.02
C PRO A 89 -7.85 -8.04 -9.22
N ALA A 90 -8.29 -8.59 -10.35
CA ALA A 90 -8.11 -10.01 -10.66
C ALA A 90 -6.64 -10.38 -10.91
N ARG A 91 -5.82 -9.39 -11.30
CA ARG A 91 -4.42 -9.56 -11.71
C ARG A 91 -3.42 -8.82 -10.83
N THR A 92 -3.83 -8.41 -9.63
CA THR A 92 -2.97 -7.69 -8.68
C THR A 92 -2.99 -8.44 -7.36
N ARG A 93 -1.85 -9.03 -6.99
CA ARG A 93 -1.66 -9.62 -5.67
C ARG A 93 -0.82 -8.69 -4.81
N LEU A 94 -1.22 -8.52 -3.56
CA LEU A 94 -0.64 -7.56 -2.62
C LEU A 94 -0.58 -8.20 -1.24
N VAL A 95 0.55 -8.03 -0.55
CA VAL A 95 0.77 -8.54 0.81
C VAL A 95 1.50 -7.49 1.61
N ASP A 96 0.98 -7.16 2.80
CA ASP A 96 1.73 -6.40 3.79
C ASP A 96 2.78 -7.34 4.42
N LEU A 97 4.03 -6.89 4.47
CA LEU A 97 5.14 -7.66 5.02
C LEU A 97 5.34 -7.30 6.49
N LYS A 98 5.85 -8.26 7.27
CA LYS A 98 6.37 -8.02 8.61
C LYS A 98 7.56 -7.06 8.51
N ALA A 99 7.50 -6.00 9.30
CA ALA A 99 8.56 -5.01 9.42
C ALA A 99 8.82 -4.74 10.91
N SER A 100 10.02 -4.23 11.22
CA SER A 100 10.35 -3.79 12.58
C SER A 100 9.38 -2.69 13.05
N ASP A 101 9.29 -2.53 14.36
CA ASP A 101 8.49 -1.45 14.97
C ASP A 101 8.83 -0.10 14.34
N GLY A 102 7.77 0.67 14.02
CA GLY A 102 7.91 1.95 13.33
C GLY A 102 8.09 1.86 11.82
N TYR A 103 8.07 0.68 11.20
CA TYR A 103 8.09 0.52 9.74
C TYR A 103 6.80 -0.09 9.19
N ARG A 104 6.52 0.22 7.93
CA ARG A 104 5.49 -0.44 7.12
C ARG A 104 6.15 -0.96 5.85
N ALA A 105 5.66 -2.08 5.35
CA ALA A 105 6.23 -2.76 4.19
C ALA A 105 5.13 -3.45 3.40
N ALA A 106 5.22 -3.41 2.08
CA ALA A 106 4.31 -4.14 1.21
C ALA A 106 5.04 -4.69 -0.02
N VAL A 107 4.55 -5.80 -0.54
CA VAL A 107 4.96 -6.38 -1.83
C VAL A 107 3.74 -6.56 -2.72
N ALA A 108 3.88 -6.16 -3.98
CA ALA A 108 2.86 -6.30 -5.01
C ALA A 108 3.39 -7.10 -6.21
N LEU A 109 2.52 -7.90 -6.80
CA LEU A 109 2.80 -8.71 -7.97
C LEU A 109 1.65 -8.60 -8.98
N LEU A 110 1.98 -8.37 -10.26
CA LEU A 110 1.00 -8.31 -11.34
C LEU A 110 0.83 -9.69 -11.98
N THR A 111 -0.13 -10.46 -11.47
CA THR A 111 -0.41 -11.85 -11.83
C THR A 111 -1.85 -12.24 -11.54
N ASP A 112 -2.38 -13.17 -12.33
CA ASP A 112 -3.65 -13.86 -12.08
C ASP A 112 -3.50 -15.10 -11.18
N GLN A 113 -2.26 -15.55 -10.94
CA GLN A 113 -1.95 -16.68 -10.08
C GLN A 113 -2.03 -16.31 -8.59
N GLU A 114 -2.43 -17.29 -7.77
CA GLU A 114 -2.27 -17.19 -6.32
C GLU A 114 -0.78 -17.15 -5.94
N ILE A 115 -0.48 -16.41 -4.88
CA ILE A 115 0.89 -16.23 -4.39
C ILE A 115 1.02 -16.72 -2.94
N THR A 116 2.21 -17.22 -2.61
CA THR A 116 2.64 -17.44 -1.23
C THR A 116 3.87 -16.59 -0.99
N VAL A 117 3.88 -15.82 0.10
CA VAL A 117 5.02 -15.03 0.53
C VAL A 117 5.60 -15.69 1.77
N SER A 118 6.91 -15.91 1.79
CA SER A 118 7.64 -16.45 2.93
C SER A 118 8.65 -15.41 3.41
N GLU A 119 8.64 -15.14 4.71
CA GLU A 119 9.44 -14.09 5.34
C GLU A 119 10.38 -14.73 6.35
N THR A 120 11.69 -14.50 6.18
CA THR A 120 12.72 -15.04 7.08
C THR A 120 13.48 -13.90 7.72
N PHE A 121 13.50 -13.86 9.04
CA PHE A 121 14.25 -12.88 9.83
C PHE A 121 15.50 -13.56 10.35
N VAL A 122 16.66 -12.97 10.05
CA VAL A 122 17.96 -13.45 10.53
C VAL A 122 18.45 -12.47 11.58
N THR A 123 18.67 -12.95 12.80
CA THR A 123 19.38 -12.18 13.82
C THR A 123 20.86 -12.19 13.47
N LEU A 124 21.45 -11.01 13.29
CA LEU A 124 22.90 -10.84 13.07
C LEU A 124 23.67 -11.04 14.37
#